data_AF-A0A127PCP9-F1
#
_entry.id   AF-A0A127PCP9-F1
#
_cell.length_a   1.000
_cell.length_b   1.000
_cell.length_c   1.000
_cell.angle_alpha   90.00
_cell.angle_beta   90.00
_cell.angle_gamma   90.00
#
_symmetry.space_group_name_H-M   'P 1'
#
loop_
_entity.id
_entity.type
_entity.pdbx_description
1 polymer ?
#
loop_
_entity_poly.entity_id
_entity_poly.type
_entity_poly.pdbx_seq_one_letter_code
_entity_poly.pdbx_strand_id
1 'polypeptide(L)'
;MSAADRDWMLAKLDGEMRATLKTMLDELLALGIPADRALLNRAADGIVPAASTRRHSDASVNIELNGSANILRADAVDSAIANLADMGPAALSQILNEEPAELIARLLACHDWKWRDGLLEKLGSGRRLQVERLAHSFSACPPRLREVLLQSVAARVAQLPIPVQGQKQPHAANNGLVGQSTGLVKKMVTSFKLHRQFSSVKRSAR
;
A
#
# COMPACT_ATOMS: atom_id res chain seq x y z
N MET A 1 -3.93 3.23 -28.32
CA MET A 1 -3.30 4.49 -28.71
C MET A 1 -1.96 4.13 -29.32
N SER A 2 -1.61 4.65 -30.50
CA SER A 2 -0.35 4.26 -31.15
C SER A 2 0.86 4.82 -30.38
N ALA A 3 2.05 4.26 -30.62
CA ALA A 3 3.28 4.85 -30.07
C ALA A 3 3.48 6.29 -30.56
N ALA A 4 3.15 6.56 -31.83
CA ALA A 4 3.21 7.88 -32.44
C ALA A 4 2.29 8.91 -31.77
N ASP A 5 1.05 8.54 -31.45
CA ASP A 5 0.10 9.43 -30.75
C ASP A 5 0.62 9.81 -29.35
N ARG A 6 1.27 8.86 -28.68
CA ARG A 6 1.84 9.04 -27.34
C ARG A 6 3.05 9.97 -27.37
N ASP A 7 3.95 9.79 -28.33
CA ASP A 7 5.10 10.67 -28.51
C ASP A 7 4.67 12.09 -28.88
N TRP A 8 3.61 12.22 -29.67
CA TRP A 8 3.01 13.51 -29.98
C TRP A 8 2.42 14.20 -28.73
N MET A 9 1.70 13.47 -27.88
CA MET A 9 1.19 14.01 -26.61
C MET A 9 2.32 14.37 -25.64
N LEU A 10 3.35 13.53 -25.53
CA LEU A 10 4.51 13.78 -24.69
C LEU A 10 5.31 15.00 -25.15
N ALA A 11 5.30 15.31 -26.45
CA ALA A 11 5.94 16.50 -26.99
C ALA A 11 5.24 17.82 -26.61
N LYS A 12 4.01 17.76 -26.05
CA LYS A 12 3.28 18.94 -25.54
C LYS A 12 3.62 19.31 -24.10
N LEU A 13 4.36 18.45 -23.39
CA LEU A 13 4.78 18.65 -22.01
C LEU A 13 6.19 19.23 -21.96
N ASP A 14 6.47 20.02 -20.92
CA ASP A 14 7.81 20.54 -20.65
C ASP A 14 8.81 19.39 -20.45
N GLY A 15 10.09 19.64 -20.75
CA GLY A 15 11.12 18.59 -20.85
C GLY A 15 11.28 17.72 -19.60
N GLU A 16 11.16 18.32 -18.41
CA GLU A 16 11.24 17.60 -17.12
C GLU A 16 10.01 16.72 -16.88
N MET A 17 8.81 17.27 -17.04
CA MET A 17 7.55 16.52 -16.92
C MET A 17 7.46 15.40 -17.96
N ARG A 18 7.93 15.64 -19.17
CA ARG A 18 8.02 14.63 -20.23
C ARG A 18 8.94 13.48 -19.83
N ALA A 19 10.11 13.78 -19.28
CA ALA A 19 11.06 12.74 -18.85
C ALA A 19 10.46 11.89 -17.72
N THR A 20 9.88 12.52 -16.70
CA THR A 20 9.23 11.81 -15.59
C THR A 20 8.08 10.93 -16.07
N LEU A 21 7.18 11.47 -16.89
CA LEU A 21 6.01 10.73 -17.37
C LEU A 21 6.39 9.56 -18.28
N LYS A 22 7.45 9.73 -19.09
CA LYS A 22 7.99 8.65 -19.92
C LYS A 22 8.52 7.50 -19.07
N THR A 23 9.29 7.79 -18.03
CA THR A 23 9.77 6.76 -17.10
C THR A 23 8.61 6.01 -16.45
N MET A 24 7.57 6.71 -15.98
CA MET A 24 6.39 6.06 -15.39
C MET A 24 5.64 5.17 -16.39
N LEU A 25 5.51 5.60 -17.65
CA LEU A 25 4.86 4.80 -18.69
C LEU A 25 5.65 3.55 -19.06
N ASP A 26 6.98 3.66 -19.13
CA ASP A 26 7.86 2.52 -19.37
C ASP A 26 7.80 1.52 -18.20
N GLU A 27 7.75 1.99 -16.97
CA GLU A 27 7.55 1.14 -15.78
C GLU A 27 6.21 0.40 -15.82
N LEU A 28 5.12 1.08 -16.17
CA LEU A 28 3.79 0.44 -16.28
C LEU A 28 3.75 -0.61 -17.39
N LEU A 29 4.43 -0.36 -18.51
CA LEU A 29 4.56 -1.34 -19.60
C LEU A 29 5.41 -2.54 -19.19
N ALA A 30 6.51 -2.32 -18.47
CA ALA A 30 7.36 -3.39 -17.95
C ALA A 30 6.62 -4.29 -16.93
N LEU A 31 5.65 -3.73 -16.20
CA LEU A 31 4.76 -4.49 -15.30
C LEU A 31 3.69 -5.31 -16.04
N GLY A 32 3.63 -5.23 -17.36
CA GLY A 32 2.67 -5.97 -18.18
C GLY A 32 1.23 -5.52 -17.94
N ILE A 33 1.02 -4.31 -17.40
CA ILE A 33 -0.32 -3.74 -17.21
C ILE A 33 -0.78 -3.23 -18.59
N PRO A 34 -1.75 -3.88 -19.25
CA PRO A 34 -2.21 -3.43 -20.55
C PRO A 34 -2.92 -2.08 -20.38
N ALA A 35 -2.69 -1.16 -21.32
CA ALA A 35 -3.36 0.14 -21.32
C ALA A 35 -4.88 -0.06 -21.47
N ASP A 36 -5.60 0.03 -20.35
CA ASP A 36 -7.05 -0.13 -20.32
C ASP A 36 -7.73 1.11 -20.89
N ARG A 37 -8.31 0.95 -22.07
CA ARG A 37 -9.07 2.02 -22.74
C ARG A 37 -10.30 2.46 -21.95
N ALA A 38 -10.92 1.57 -21.18
CA ALA A 38 -12.07 1.93 -20.37
C ALA A 38 -11.68 2.86 -19.22
N LEU A 39 -10.51 2.64 -18.60
CA LEU A 39 -9.97 3.54 -17.57
C LEU A 39 -9.57 4.89 -18.15
N LEU A 40 -8.96 4.92 -19.34
CA LEU A 40 -8.62 6.18 -20.02
C LEU A 40 -9.85 7.00 -20.38
N ASN A 41 -10.90 6.35 -20.90
CA ASN A 41 -12.16 7.03 -21.23
C ASN A 41 -12.81 7.60 -19.96
N ARG A 42 -12.83 6.83 -18.86
CA ARG A 42 -13.37 7.30 -17.58
C ARG A 42 -12.58 8.49 -17.01
N ALA A 43 -11.26 8.49 -17.17
CA ALA A 43 -10.43 9.63 -16.77
C ALA A 43 -10.67 10.85 -17.66
N ALA A 44 -10.83 10.65 -18.98
CA ALA A 44 -11.14 11.70 -19.94
C ALA A 44 -12.52 12.32 -19.70
N ASP A 45 -13.52 11.52 -19.32
CA ASP A 45 -14.87 12.00 -18.97
C ASP A 45 -14.87 12.94 -17.74
N GLY A 46 -13.86 12.83 -16.87
CA GLY A 46 -13.66 13.74 -15.74
C GLY A 46 -12.96 15.06 -16.11
N ILE A 47 -12.37 15.15 -17.31
CA ILE A 47 -11.64 16.33 -17.80
C ILE A 47 -12.60 17.10 -18.72
N VAL A 48 -13.63 17.70 -18.13
CA VAL A 48 -14.46 18.67 -18.87
C VAL A 48 -13.62 19.96 -19.04
N PRO A 49 -13.46 20.50 -20.26
CA PRO A 49 -12.75 21.76 -20.45
C PRO A 49 -13.51 22.87 -19.74
N ALA A 50 -12.83 23.53 -18.80
CA ALA A 50 -13.33 24.68 -18.06
C ALA A 50 -13.49 25.89 -18.99
N ALA A 51 -14.53 25.89 -19.81
CA ALA A 51 -15.02 27.08 -20.50
C ALA A 51 -16.50 27.25 -20.11
N SER A 52 -16.73 28.25 -19.26
CA SER A 52 -18.04 28.75 -18.82
C SER A 52 -18.76 27.89 -17.77
N THR A 53 -18.66 28.31 -16.50
CA THR A 53 -19.77 28.89 -15.71
C THR A 53 -19.47 28.73 -14.22
N ARG A 54 -19.21 29.84 -13.52
CA ARG A 54 -19.87 30.23 -12.25
C ARG A 54 -19.14 31.40 -11.58
N ARG A 55 -19.74 32.60 -11.71
CA ARG A 55 -19.74 33.58 -10.63
C ARG A 55 -20.58 32.99 -9.50
N HIS A 56 -19.97 32.64 -8.37
CA HIS A 56 -20.58 32.52 -7.04
C HIS A 56 -19.41 32.35 -6.07
N SER A 57 -19.02 33.44 -5.42
CA SER A 57 -19.34 33.71 -4.01
C SER A 57 -18.38 32.99 -3.07
N ASP A 58 -17.33 33.73 -2.71
CA ASP A 58 -16.72 33.84 -1.38
C ASP A 58 -17.20 32.81 -0.33
N ALA A 59 -16.60 31.64 -0.37
CA ALA A 59 -16.53 30.73 0.78
C ALA A 59 -15.23 29.94 0.63
N SER A 60 -14.17 30.53 1.18
CA SER A 60 -12.87 29.89 1.38
C SER A 60 -13.05 28.57 2.13
N VAL A 61 -13.14 27.48 1.39
CA VAL A 61 -12.84 26.14 1.88
C VAL A 61 -11.48 25.81 1.29
N ASN A 62 -10.45 25.90 2.13
CA ASN A 62 -9.15 25.31 1.89
C ASN A 62 -9.34 23.78 1.73
N ILE A 63 -9.71 23.35 0.53
CA ILE A 63 -9.39 22.01 0.08
C ILE A 63 -7.92 22.10 -0.28
N GLU A 64 -7.06 21.80 0.68
CA GLU A 64 -5.67 21.47 0.41
C GLU A 64 -5.69 20.36 -0.63
N LEU A 65 -5.42 20.76 -1.88
CA LEU A 65 -5.01 19.87 -2.95
C LEU A 65 -3.71 19.20 -2.49
N ASN A 66 -3.85 18.13 -1.70
CA ASN A 66 -2.78 17.19 -1.38
C ASN A 66 -2.52 16.25 -2.58
N GLY A 67 -2.54 16.85 -3.78
CA GLY A 67 -2.33 16.24 -5.09
C GLY A 67 -1.10 16.81 -5.79
N SER A 68 -0.17 17.38 -5.03
CA SER A 68 1.14 17.81 -5.53
C SER A 68 2.13 16.67 -5.41
N ALA A 69 2.49 16.11 -6.57
CA ALA A 69 3.83 15.61 -6.88
C ALA A 69 4.71 15.28 -5.66
N ASN A 70 4.52 14.10 -5.07
CA ASN A 70 5.53 13.53 -4.19
C ASN A 70 6.68 13.05 -5.08
N ILE A 71 7.52 14.00 -5.52
CA ILE A 71 8.90 13.70 -5.86
C ILE A 71 9.49 13.19 -4.55
N LEU A 72 9.51 11.87 -4.43
CA LEU A 72 9.87 11.18 -3.21
C LEU A 72 11.35 11.43 -3.01
N ARG A 73 11.68 12.23 -1.99
CA ARG A 73 13.08 12.41 -1.55
C ARG A 73 13.67 11.01 -1.34
N ALA A 74 14.81 10.73 -1.96
CA ALA A 74 15.57 9.50 -1.74
C ALA A 74 15.75 9.21 -0.23
N ASP A 75 16.00 10.27 0.56
CA ASP A 75 16.14 10.22 2.02
C ASP A 75 14.94 9.59 2.74
N ALA A 76 13.71 9.77 2.22
CA ALA A 76 12.51 9.22 2.83
C ALA A 76 12.42 7.69 2.62
N VAL A 77 12.95 7.20 1.50
CA VAL A 77 13.01 5.77 1.18
C VAL A 77 14.02 5.09 2.08
N ASP A 78 15.21 5.67 2.22
CA ASP A 78 16.26 5.15 3.08
C ASP A 78 15.82 5.14 4.56
N SER A 79 15.13 6.20 5.00
CA SER A 79 14.53 6.25 6.34
C SER A 79 13.47 5.16 6.55
N ALA A 80 12.61 4.90 5.54
CA ALA A 80 11.63 3.83 5.61
C ALA A 80 12.29 2.45 5.67
N ILE A 81 13.38 2.23 4.91
CA ILE A 81 14.15 0.99 4.95
C ILE A 81 14.78 0.80 6.32
N ALA A 82 15.42 1.82 6.88
CA ALA A 82 16.03 1.76 8.22
C ALA A 82 14.99 1.43 9.29
N ASN A 83 13.85 2.14 9.29
CA ASN A 83 12.76 1.90 10.24
C ASN A 83 12.21 0.46 10.16
N LEU A 84 12.04 -0.08 8.95
CA LEU A 84 11.57 -1.44 8.75
C LEU A 84 12.65 -2.49 9.06
N ALA A 85 13.93 -2.18 8.84
CA ALA A 85 15.04 -3.08 9.14
C ALA A 85 15.22 -3.30 10.65
N ASP A 86 14.94 -2.28 11.45
CA ASP A 86 15.04 -2.33 12.92
C ASP A 86 13.83 -3.03 13.59
N MET A 87 12.78 -3.35 12.82
CA MET A 87 11.62 -4.07 13.36
C MET A 87 11.88 -5.57 13.54
N GLY A 88 11.32 -6.12 14.62
CA GLY A 88 11.31 -7.55 14.85
C GLY A 88 10.32 -8.31 13.94
N PRO A 89 10.64 -9.57 13.55
CA PRO A 89 9.80 -10.38 12.65
C PRO A 89 8.41 -10.67 13.20
N ALA A 90 8.24 -10.65 14.53
CA ALA A 90 6.95 -10.90 15.18
C ALA A 90 5.96 -9.73 15.04
N ALA A 91 6.45 -8.48 15.04
CA ALA A 91 5.59 -7.32 14.83
C ALA A 91 5.17 -7.24 13.36
N LEU A 92 6.12 -7.48 12.45
CA LEU A 92 5.85 -7.50 11.01
C LEU A 92 4.93 -8.64 10.61
N SER A 93 5.05 -9.82 11.22
CA SER A 93 4.14 -10.94 10.90
C SER A 93 2.69 -10.62 11.26
N GLN A 94 2.42 -9.87 12.34
CA GLN A 94 1.06 -9.46 12.67
C GLN A 94 0.45 -8.56 11.58
N ILE A 95 1.23 -7.62 11.06
CA ILE A 95 0.78 -6.67 10.03
C ILE A 95 0.61 -7.38 8.69
N LEU A 96 1.62 -8.16 8.29
CA LEU A 96 1.70 -8.77 6.97
C LEU A 96 0.83 -10.02 6.83
N ASN A 97 0.36 -10.64 7.93
CA ASN A 97 -0.49 -11.83 7.83
C ASN A 97 -1.88 -11.53 7.20
N GLU A 98 -2.34 -10.28 7.26
CA GLU A 98 -3.58 -9.85 6.59
C GLU A 98 -3.37 -9.53 5.10
N GLU A 99 -2.12 -9.37 4.65
CA GLU A 99 -1.78 -8.92 3.30
C GLU A 99 -1.74 -10.06 2.28
N PRO A 100 -2.19 -9.88 1.03
CA PRO A 100 -2.05 -10.91 0.01
C PRO A 100 -0.58 -11.32 -0.20
N ALA A 101 -0.34 -12.61 -0.46
CA ALA A 101 0.99 -13.18 -0.63
C ALA A 101 1.84 -12.45 -1.70
N GLU A 102 1.20 -11.90 -2.73
CA GLU A 102 1.83 -11.11 -3.78
C GLU A 102 2.44 -9.80 -3.28
N LEU A 103 1.80 -9.12 -2.33
CA LEU A 103 2.34 -7.88 -1.75
C LEU A 103 3.52 -8.19 -0.82
N ILE A 104 3.41 -9.24 -0.01
CA ILE A 104 4.50 -9.72 0.85
C ILE A 104 5.71 -10.09 -0.01
N ALA A 105 5.48 -10.86 -1.09
CA ALA A 105 6.53 -11.27 -2.00
C ALA A 105 7.21 -10.08 -2.70
N ARG A 106 6.45 -9.07 -3.14
CA ARG A 106 7.03 -7.83 -3.69
C ARG A 106 7.85 -7.08 -2.65
N LEU A 107 7.34 -6.90 -1.43
CA LEU A 107 8.08 -6.24 -0.35
C LEU A 107 9.41 -6.94 -0.07
N LEU A 108 9.40 -8.27 -0.01
CA LEU A 108 10.61 -9.08 0.19
C LEU A 108 11.59 -9.02 -0.99
N ALA A 109 11.11 -8.73 -2.20
CA ALA A 109 11.95 -8.57 -3.39
C ALA A 109 12.59 -7.18 -3.52
N CYS A 110 12.10 -6.16 -2.79
CA CYS A 110 12.60 -4.79 -2.91
C CYS A 110 13.86 -4.51 -2.06
N HIS A 111 14.22 -5.37 -1.09
CA HIS A 111 15.43 -5.23 -0.26
C HIS A 111 15.79 -6.56 0.44
N ASP A 112 17.08 -6.75 0.76
CA ASP A 112 17.54 -7.88 1.57
C ASP A 112 17.26 -7.65 3.06
N TRP A 113 16.11 -8.15 3.53
CA TRP A 113 15.68 -7.96 4.91
C TRP A 113 16.30 -8.98 5.86
N LYS A 114 16.94 -8.52 6.94
CA LYS A 114 17.51 -9.40 7.99
C LYS A 114 16.46 -10.28 8.67
N TRP A 115 15.22 -9.78 8.79
CA TRP A 115 14.11 -10.50 9.40
C TRP A 115 13.35 -11.41 8.43
N ARG A 116 13.77 -11.53 7.17
CA ARG A 116 13.07 -12.29 6.11
C ARG A 116 12.75 -13.72 6.54
N ASP A 117 13.76 -14.46 6.99
CA ASP A 117 13.58 -15.87 7.34
C ASP A 117 12.68 -16.04 8.56
N GLY A 118 12.88 -15.21 9.59
CA GLY A 118 12.02 -15.18 10.78
C GLY A 118 10.57 -14.83 10.46
N LEU A 119 10.31 -13.94 9.49
CA LEU A 119 8.96 -13.65 9.01
C LEU A 119 8.36 -14.86 8.28
N LEU A 120 9.10 -15.48 7.36
CA LEU A 120 8.65 -16.63 6.58
C LEU A 120 8.32 -17.83 7.47
N GLU A 121 9.07 -18.04 8.55
CA GLU A 121 8.74 -19.05 9.57
C GLU A 121 7.41 -18.77 10.26
N LYS A 122 7.12 -17.50 10.59
CA LYS A 122 5.86 -17.10 11.24
C LYS A 122 4.63 -17.18 10.32
N LEU A 123 4.81 -17.08 9.01
CA LEU A 123 3.71 -17.21 8.02
C LEU A 123 3.25 -18.66 7.82
N GLY A 124 4.03 -19.65 8.25
CA GLY A 124 3.74 -21.07 8.07
C GLY A 124 4.14 -21.59 6.68
N SER A 125 4.29 -22.91 6.56
CA SER A 125 4.90 -23.59 5.41
C SER A 125 4.19 -23.34 4.07
N GLY A 126 2.85 -23.41 4.04
CA GLY A 126 2.08 -23.22 2.81
C GLY A 126 2.21 -21.81 2.23
N ARG A 127 2.07 -20.80 3.09
CA ARG A 127 2.16 -19.39 2.69
C ARG A 127 3.60 -18.97 2.40
N ARG A 128 4.57 -19.50 3.15
CA ARG A 128 6.01 -19.33 2.88
C ARG A 128 6.34 -19.75 1.45
N LEU A 129 5.96 -20.96 1.05
CA LEU A 129 6.30 -21.49 -0.27
C LEU A 129 5.63 -20.67 -1.39
N GLN A 130 4.40 -20.20 -1.18
CA GLN A 130 3.71 -19.30 -2.12
C GLN A 130 4.43 -17.95 -2.25
N VAL A 131 4.80 -17.33 -1.12
CA VAL A 131 5.52 -16.04 -1.11
C VAL A 131 6.89 -16.18 -1.73
N GLU A 132 7.65 -17.23 -1.41
CA GLU A 132 8.96 -17.50 -2.01
C GLU A 132 8.82 -17.69 -3.53
N ARG A 133 7.89 -18.53 -4.00
CA ARG A 133 7.66 -18.73 -5.44
C ARG A 133 7.34 -17.42 -6.16
N LEU A 134 6.50 -16.57 -5.57
CA LEU A 134 6.13 -15.28 -6.13
C LEU A 134 7.30 -14.29 -6.12
N ALA A 135 8.09 -14.25 -5.04
CA ALA A 135 9.24 -13.36 -4.92
C ALA A 135 10.28 -13.65 -6.02
N HIS A 136 10.51 -14.92 -6.36
CA HIS A 136 11.37 -15.31 -7.49
C HIS A 136 10.77 -14.97 -8.86
N SER A 137 9.45 -14.83 -8.97
CA SER A 137 8.78 -14.49 -10.23
C SER A 137 8.81 -12.99 -10.54
N PHE A 138 9.02 -12.14 -9.54
CA PHE A 138 9.16 -10.71 -9.75
C PHE A 138 10.59 -10.39 -10.18
N SER A 139 10.74 -9.91 -11.41
CA SER A 139 11.96 -9.19 -11.82
C SER A 139 12.05 -7.88 -11.04
N ALA A 140 13.27 -7.33 -10.90
CA ALA A 140 13.64 -6.21 -10.03
C ALA A 140 12.49 -5.22 -9.73
N CYS A 141 12.25 -4.96 -8.44
CA CYS A 141 11.17 -4.10 -7.96
C CYS A 141 11.32 -2.68 -8.54
N PRO A 142 10.39 -2.18 -9.41
CA PRO A 142 10.49 -0.86 -10.00
C PRO A 142 10.59 0.24 -8.94
N PRO A 143 11.39 1.29 -9.14
CA PRO A 143 11.75 2.22 -8.08
C PRO A 143 10.52 2.94 -7.50
N ARG A 144 9.58 3.41 -8.33
CA ARG A 144 8.36 4.06 -7.80
C ARG A 144 7.46 3.10 -7.04
N LEU A 145 7.32 1.86 -7.52
CA LEU A 145 6.55 0.84 -6.81
C LEU A 145 7.21 0.50 -5.47
N ARG A 146 8.54 0.38 -5.45
CA ARG A 146 9.35 0.19 -4.24
C ARG A 146 9.09 1.30 -3.23
N GLU A 147 9.17 2.55 -3.65
CA GLU A 147 8.97 3.70 -2.78
C GLU A 147 7.58 3.67 -2.12
N VAL A 148 6.52 3.51 -2.92
CA VAL A 148 5.13 3.49 -2.44
C VAL A 148 4.88 2.30 -1.51
N LEU A 149 5.39 1.11 -1.86
CA LEU A 149 5.27 -0.08 -1.01
C LEU A 149 5.95 0.14 0.35
N LEU A 150 7.21 0.57 0.35
CA LEU A 150 7.97 0.81 1.58
C LEU A 150 7.29 1.85 2.47
N GLN A 151 6.82 2.95 1.88
CA GLN A 151 6.12 3.98 2.63
C GLN A 151 4.77 3.53 3.19
N SER A 152 3.98 2.81 2.40
CA SER A 152 2.68 2.32 2.87
C SER A 152 2.82 1.36 4.05
N VAL A 153 3.82 0.48 4.01
CA VAL A 153 4.12 -0.46 5.10
C VAL A 153 4.69 0.28 6.31
N ALA A 154 5.63 1.21 6.11
CA ALA A 154 6.18 2.03 7.20
C ALA A 154 5.10 2.88 7.88
N ALA A 155 4.18 3.47 7.12
CA ALA A 155 3.05 4.23 7.66
C ALA A 155 2.10 3.31 8.46
N ARG A 156 1.84 2.10 7.98
CA ARG A 156 0.98 1.11 8.65
C ARG A 156 1.61 0.60 9.94
N VAL A 157 2.92 0.38 9.94
CA VAL A 157 3.73 0.09 11.13
C VAL A 157 3.62 1.21 12.16
N ALA A 158 3.77 2.47 11.73
CA ALA A 158 3.70 3.62 12.64
C ALA A 158 2.29 3.79 13.27
N GLN A 159 1.25 3.28 12.61
CA GLN A 159 -0.12 3.29 13.11
C GLN A 159 -0.42 2.13 14.06
N LEU A 160 0.45 1.12 14.19
CA LEU A 160 0.23 0.08 15.19
C LEU A 160 0.38 0.71 16.59
N PRO A 161 -0.66 0.61 17.44
CA PRO A 161 -0.51 1.01 18.82
C PRO A 161 0.56 0.10 19.42
N ILE A 162 1.70 0.67 19.79
CA ILE A 162 2.73 -0.03 20.56
C ILE A 162 2.01 -0.55 21.80
N PRO A 163 1.89 -1.88 22.00
CA PRO A 163 1.33 -2.39 23.23
C PRO A 163 2.29 -1.92 24.32
N VAL A 164 1.83 -0.98 25.14
CA VAL A 164 2.50 -0.50 26.35
C VAL A 164 2.63 -1.71 27.28
N GLN A 165 3.65 -2.53 27.04
CA GLN A 165 3.98 -3.62 27.93
C GLN A 165 4.66 -3.02 29.15
N GLY A 166 3.89 -2.90 30.23
CA GLY A 166 4.41 -2.79 31.58
C GLY A 166 4.57 -1.38 32.14
N GLN A 167 3.47 -0.64 32.28
CA GLN A 167 3.37 0.19 33.50
C GLN A 167 3.27 -0.77 34.69
N LYS A 168 4.43 -1.01 35.29
CA LYS A 168 4.63 -1.67 36.58
C LYS A 168 3.73 -0.99 37.62
N GLN A 169 2.56 -1.56 37.84
CA GLN A 169 1.65 -1.17 38.90
C GLN A 169 2.38 -1.42 40.24
N PRO A 170 2.67 -0.41 41.07
CA PRO A 170 3.22 -0.65 42.39
C PRO A 170 2.15 -1.38 43.21
N HIS A 171 2.38 -2.68 43.40
CA HIS A 171 1.57 -3.55 44.25
C HIS A 171 1.83 -3.14 45.70
N ALA A 172 1.05 -2.19 46.21
CA ALA A 172 0.90 -1.99 47.63
C ALA A 172 -0.03 -3.09 48.17
N ALA A 173 0.47 -3.80 49.17
CA ALA A 173 -0.22 -4.87 49.87
C ALA A 173 -1.60 -4.43 50.38
N ASN A 174 -2.63 -5.25 50.15
CA ASN A 174 -3.56 -5.55 51.23
C ASN A 174 -4.33 -6.86 51.02
N ASN A 175 -4.41 -7.63 52.10
CA ASN A 175 -5.16 -8.87 52.26
C ASN A 175 -6.66 -8.66 52.07
N GLY A 176 -7.37 -9.70 51.60
CA GLY A 176 -8.74 -9.93 52.04
C GLY A 176 -9.71 -10.52 51.01
N LEU A 177 -9.99 -11.82 51.18
CA LEU A 177 -11.27 -12.51 50.97
C LEU A 177 -11.92 -12.58 49.56
N VAL A 178 -12.06 -13.84 49.12
CA VAL A 178 -13.29 -14.52 48.63
C VAL A 178 -14.15 -13.82 47.58
N GLY A 179 -14.26 -14.45 46.40
CA GLY A 179 -15.39 -14.24 45.50
C GLY A 179 -15.17 -14.80 44.10
N GLN A 180 -15.70 -15.99 43.84
CA GLN A 180 -15.85 -16.55 42.49
C GLN A 180 -16.71 -15.62 41.63
N SER A 181 -16.33 -15.37 40.38
CA SER A 181 -17.28 -15.40 39.25
C SER A 181 -16.57 -15.36 37.90
N THR A 182 -16.86 -16.41 37.15
CA THR A 182 -16.66 -16.60 35.73
C THR A 182 -17.44 -15.57 34.92
N GLY A 183 -16.92 -15.15 33.76
CA GLY A 183 -17.79 -14.65 32.69
C GLY A 183 -17.28 -13.50 31.84
N LEU A 184 -16.84 -13.86 30.63
CA LEU A 184 -17.28 -13.23 29.39
C LEU A 184 -16.76 -11.82 29.05
N VAL A 185 -15.50 -11.73 28.63
CA VAL A 185 -15.01 -10.56 27.87
C VAL A 185 -15.57 -10.64 26.43
N LYS A 186 -16.59 -9.84 26.15
CA LYS A 186 -17.08 -9.55 24.80
C LYS A 186 -15.95 -8.91 23.98
N LYS A 187 -15.33 -9.67 23.08
CA LYS A 187 -14.50 -9.13 22.00
C LYS A 187 -15.41 -8.48 20.96
N MET A 188 -15.47 -7.15 20.93
CA MET A 188 -15.94 -6.41 19.77
C MET A 188 -14.87 -6.51 18.69
N VAL A 189 -15.10 -7.40 17.72
CA VAL A 189 -14.33 -7.47 16.48
C VAL A 189 -15.00 -6.52 15.50
N THR A 190 -14.40 -5.35 15.31
CA THR A 190 -14.81 -4.39 14.27
C THR A 190 -14.43 -4.99 12.92
N SER A 191 -15.41 -5.62 12.28
CA SER A 191 -15.26 -6.22 10.95
C SER A 191 -15.26 -5.11 9.89
N PHE A 192 -14.08 -4.76 9.35
CA PHE A 192 -14.00 -3.98 8.12
C PHE A 192 -13.97 -4.95 6.92
N LYS A 193 -15.16 -5.20 6.38
CA LYS A 193 -15.38 -6.08 5.23
C LYS A 193 -15.18 -5.27 3.95
N LEU A 194 -14.00 -5.34 3.32
CA LEU A 194 -13.80 -4.79 1.99
C LEU A 194 -14.64 -5.58 0.98
N HIS A 195 -15.69 -4.94 0.48
CA HIS A 195 -16.66 -5.51 -0.45
C HIS A 195 -16.01 -5.69 -1.83
N ARG A 196 -15.37 -6.83 -2.09
CA ARG A 196 -14.83 -7.17 -3.41
C ARG A 196 -15.95 -7.76 -4.26
N GLN A 197 -16.66 -6.91 -5.00
CA GLN A 197 -17.61 -7.37 -6.01
C GLN A 197 -16.85 -8.03 -7.17
N PHE A 198 -16.85 -9.37 -7.21
CA PHE A 198 -16.59 -10.10 -8.44
C PHE A 198 -17.92 -10.31 -9.16
N SER A 199 -18.14 -9.51 -10.20
CA SER A 199 -19.23 -9.77 -11.15
C SER A 199 -18.83 -10.99 -11.99
N SER A 200 -19.52 -12.10 -11.73
CA SER A 200 -19.50 -13.31 -12.54
C SER A 200 -20.16 -13.02 -13.89
N VAL A 201 -19.37 -12.86 -14.96
CA VAL A 201 -19.90 -12.89 -16.32
C VAL A 201 -19.97 -14.35 -16.76
N LYS A 202 -21.13 -14.97 -16.55
CA LYS A 202 -21.51 -16.23 -17.19
C LYS A 202 -21.98 -15.94 -18.62
N ARG A 203 -21.38 -16.68 -19.55
CA ARG A 203 -21.91 -17.21 -20.84
C ARG A 203 -23.00 -16.42 -21.57
N SER A 204 -22.80 -16.22 -22.86
CA SER A 204 -23.76 -16.77 -23.81
C SER A 204 -23.07 -17.21 -25.10
N ALA A 205 -23.23 -18.49 -25.41
CA ALA A 205 -22.97 -19.05 -26.71
C ALA A 205 -24.14 -18.69 -27.63
N ARG A 206 -23.81 -18.34 -28.88
CA ARG A 206 -24.55 -18.73 -30.09
C ARG A 206 -23.67 -18.47 -31.28
#